data_AF-A0A429Z2K9-F1
#
_entry.id   AF-A0A429Z2K9-F1
#
_cell.length_a   1.000
_cell.length_b   1.000
_cell.length_c   1.000
_cell.angle_alpha   90.00
_cell.angle_beta   90.00
_cell.angle_gamma   90.00
#
_symmetry.space_group_name_H-M   'P 1'
#
loop_
_entity.id
_entity.type
_entity.pdbx_description
1 polymer ?
#
loop_
_entity_poly.entity_id
_entity_poly.type
_entity_poly.pdbx_seq_one_letter_code
_entity_poly.pdbx_strand_id
1 'polypeptide(L)' 'MNAGWVNFLALVAAVAIIGGAVAIFRLAATRPAGRKVAGPTSPSKTARRKVNPKTGDLFP' A
#
# COMPACT_ATOMS: atom_id res chain seq x y z
N MET A 1 -2.16 19.67 -39.62
CA MET A 1 -2.85 18.54 -38.96
C MET A 1 -4.35 18.66 -39.23
N ASN A 2 -5.02 17.60 -39.67
CA ASN A 2 -6.47 17.61 -39.96
C ASN A 2 -7.27 17.44 -38.64
N ALA A 3 -8.36 18.19 -38.47
CA ALA A 3 -9.23 18.12 -37.30
C ALA A 3 -9.74 16.68 -37.01
N GLY A 4 -9.96 15.88 -38.05
CA GLY A 4 -10.37 14.46 -37.89
C GLY A 4 -9.32 13.61 -37.16
N TRP A 5 -8.04 13.88 -37.40
CA TRP A 5 -6.94 13.18 -36.71
C TRP A 5 -6.82 13.59 -35.25
N VAL A 6 -7.08 14.86 -34.93
CA VAL A 6 -7.07 15.37 -33.55
C VAL A 6 -8.20 14.73 -32.75
N ASN A 7 -9.41 14.66 -33.31
CA ASN A 7 -10.55 14.01 -32.65
C ASN A 7 -10.33 12.50 -32.44
N PHE A 8 -9.72 11.82 -33.41
CA PHE A 8 -9.37 10.41 -33.27
C PHE A 8 -8.39 10.18 -32.12
N LEU A 9 -7.31 10.97 -32.05
CA LEU A 9 -6.33 10.88 -30.96
C LEU A 9 -6.94 11.21 -29.59
N ALA A 10 -7.82 12.21 -29.54
CA ALA A 10 -8.53 12.56 -28.31
C ALA A 10 -9.41 11.40 -27.82
N LEU A 11 -10.10 10.71 -28.73
CA LEU A 11 -10.95 9.57 -28.39
C LEU A 11 -10.12 8.37 -27.92
N VAL A 12 -9.01 8.07 -28.59
CA VAL A 12 -8.05 7.04 -28.15
C VAL A 12 -7.49 7.35 -26.77
N ALA A 13 -7.10 8.60 -26.52
CA ALA A 13 -6.59 9.03 -25.22
C ALA A 13 -7.65 8.88 -24.12
N ALA A 14 -8.90 9.29 -24.39
CA ALA A 14 -10.00 9.15 -23.43
C ALA A 14 -10.24 7.68 -23.05
N VAL A 15 -10.27 6.79 -24.04
CA VAL A 15 -10.43 5.34 -23.79
C VAL A 15 -9.25 4.78 -22.99
N ALA A 16 -8.02 5.16 -23.32
CA ALA A 16 -6.83 4.71 -22.61
C ALA A 16 -6.82 5.17 -21.13
N ILE A 17 -7.21 6.42 -20.87
CA ILE A 17 -7.29 6.97 -19.50
C ILE A 17 -8.34 6.21 -18.69
N ILE A 18 -9.54 6.01 -19.25
CA ILE A 18 -10.62 5.30 -18.57
C ILE A 18 -10.22 3.84 -18.31
N GLY A 19 -9.70 3.15 -19.32
CA GLY A 19 -9.23 1.76 -19.19
C GLY A 19 -8.12 1.61 -18.16
N GLY A 20 -7.14 2.51 -18.17
CA GLY A 20 -6.05 2.55 -17.19
C GLY A 20 -6.54 2.78 -15.77
N ALA A 21 -7.47 3.72 -15.56
CA ALA A 21 -8.07 3.98 -14.26
C ALA A 21 -8.82 2.76 -13.71
N VAL A 22 -9.61 2.09 -14.56
CA VAL A 22 -10.33 0.86 -14.18
C VAL A 22 -9.35 -0.26 -13.82
N ALA A 23 -8.29 -0.44 -14.59
CA ALA A 23 -7.26 -1.45 -14.32
C ALA A 23 -6.54 -1.19 -12.99
N ILE A 24 -6.15 0.07 -12.72
CA ILE A 24 -5.52 0.47 -11.45
C ILE A 24 -6.49 0.25 -10.28
N PHE A 25 -7.76 0.65 -10.43
CA PHE A 25 -8.75 0.48 -9.37
C PHE A 25 -9.02 -0.99 -9.07
N ARG A 26 -9.17 -1.81 -10.12
CA ARG A 26 -9.31 -3.27 -9.98
C ARG A 26 -8.08 -3.87 -9.30
N LEU A 27 -6.88 -3.50 -9.74
CA LEU A 27 -5.63 -3.96 -9.13
C LEU A 27 -5.52 -3.51 -7.67
N ALA A 28 -5.95 -2.30 -7.32
CA ALA A 28 -5.97 -1.81 -5.94
C ALA A 28 -6.99 -2.58 -5.08
N ALA A 29 -8.17 -2.87 -5.63
CA ALA A 29 -9.23 -3.62 -4.94
C ALA A 29 -8.89 -5.11 -4.78
N THR A 30 -8.21 -5.72 -5.75
CA THR A 30 -7.82 -7.13 -5.72
C THR A 30 -6.42 -7.35 -5.16
N ARG A 31 -5.64 -6.29 -4.94
CA ARG A 31 -4.39 -6.40 -4.19
C ARG A 31 -4.77 -6.91 -2.80
N PRO A 32 -4.20 -8.03 -2.33
CA PRO A 32 -4.32 -8.36 -0.92
C PRO A 32 -3.86 -7.13 -0.16
N ALA A 33 -4.55 -6.78 0.92
CA ALA A 33 -4.18 -5.72 1.86
C ALA A 33 -2.88 -6.09 2.62
N GLY A 34 -1.88 -6.56 1.88
CA GLY A 34 -0.55 -6.92 2.30
C GLY A 34 0.18 -5.64 2.62
N ARG A 35 0.43 -5.47 3.92
CA ARG A 35 1.07 -4.32 4.55
C ARG A 35 0.12 -3.15 4.79
N LYS A 36 -0.87 -3.38 5.66
CA LYS A 36 -1.02 -2.46 6.80
C LYS A 36 0.39 -2.25 7.33
N VAL A 37 0.97 -1.08 7.09
CA VAL A 37 2.18 -0.65 7.80
C VAL A 37 1.86 -0.91 9.26
N ALA A 38 2.51 -1.91 9.85
CA ALA A 38 2.46 -2.10 11.27
C ALA A 38 2.95 -0.76 11.82
N GLY A 39 2.02 0.04 12.35
CA GLY A 39 2.35 1.20 13.18
C GLY A 39 3.41 0.73 14.18
N PRO A 40 4.38 1.60 14.49
CA PRO A 40 5.71 1.25 15.00
C PRO A 40 5.61 0.02 15.86
N THR A 41 6.08 -1.12 15.32
CA THR A 41 5.85 -2.45 15.87
C THR A 41 5.98 -2.36 17.36
N SER A 42 4.84 -2.33 18.06
CA SER A 42 4.82 -2.33 19.51
C SER A 42 5.69 -3.54 19.87
N PRO A 43 6.81 -3.36 20.59
CA PRO A 43 7.74 -4.45 20.80
C PRO A 43 6.93 -5.60 21.35
N SER A 44 6.90 -6.70 20.60
CA SER A 44 6.17 -7.91 20.95
C SER A 44 6.40 -8.14 22.43
N LYS A 45 5.34 -8.30 23.24
CA LYS A 45 5.45 -8.44 24.71
C LYS A 45 6.49 -9.48 25.16
N THR A 46 6.92 -10.37 24.26
CA THR A 46 8.09 -11.26 24.35
C THR A 46 9.44 -10.57 24.61
N ALA A 47 9.58 -9.26 24.32
CA ALA A 47 10.77 -8.46 24.58
C ALA A 47 10.77 -7.78 25.96
N ARG A 48 9.69 -7.90 26.76
CA ARG A 48 9.79 -7.63 28.20
C ARG A 48 10.39 -8.86 28.87
N ARG A 49 11.69 -9.05 28.68
CA ARG A 49 12.53 -9.73 29.69
C ARG A 49 12.09 -9.12 31.02
N LYS A 50 11.50 -9.91 31.92
CA LYS A 50 11.21 -9.43 33.26
C LYS A 50 12.57 -9.21 33.89
N VAL A 51 13.06 -7.98 33.82
CA VAL A 51 14.27 -7.56 34.50
C VAL A 51 13.83 -7.07 35.86
N ASN A 52 14.41 -7.57 36.94
CA ASN A 52 14.14 -7.06 38.27
C ASN A 52 14.62 -5.60 38.31
N PRO A 53 13.74 -4.60 38.50
CA PRO A 53 14.14 -3.18 38.46
C PRO A 53 15.10 -2.81 39.60
N LYS A 54 15.28 -3.68 40.59
CA LYS A 54 16.17 -3.49 41.73
C LYS A 54 17.58 -4.06 41.51
N THR A 55 17.75 -5.05 40.63
CA THR A 55 19.03 -5.76 40.43
C THR A 55 19.50 -5.87 38.98
N GLY A 56 18.65 -5.60 37.97
CA GLY A 56 19.04 -5.66 36.56
C GLY A 56 19.11 -7.08 35.97
N ASP A 57 18.82 -8.11 36.76
CA ASP A 57 18.82 -9.51 36.34
C ASP A 57 17.44 -9.98 35.86
N LEU A 58 17.44 -11.07 35.08
CA LEU A 58 16.20 -11.77 34.76
C LEU A 58 15.65 -12.50 35.97
N PHE A 59 14.33 -12.45 36.15
CA PHE A 59 13.67 -13.37 37.07
C PHE A 59 13.93 -14.82 36.62
N PRO A 60 14.33 -15.73 37.52
CA PRO A 60 14.45 -17.16 37.23
C PRO A 60 13.10 -17.79 36.85
#